data_AF-A0A087SU02-F1
#
_entry.id   AF-A0A087SU02-F1
#
_cell.length_a   1.000
_cell.length_b   1.000
_cell.length_c   1.000
_cell.angle_alpha   90.00
_cell.angle_beta   90.00
_cell.angle_gamma   90.00
#
_symmetry.space_group_name_H-M   'P 1'
#
loop_
_entity.id
_entity.type
_entity.pdbx_description
1 polymer ?
#
loop_
_entity_poly.entity_id
_entity_poly.type
_entity_poly.pdbx_seq_one_letter_code
_entity_poly.pdbx_strand_id
1 'polypeptide(L)'
;MASLRSAGALPKLGSTQSTFRGLSAAFQRVSISSPPQLRHQLNITASRVCDLTGKKANNGYNVTFSHKRNRKLQQPNLQDKKVYWPEGKRWVRLKLCTKAIKTIDKRGLSVMAKEAGINLWKLPFEDARSERTEWLATHEHNPPMAKDPRKMKNPERLAASKKTPLVARYLSGKVVYIREGSDLSEL
;
A
#
# COMPACT_ATOMS: atom_id res chain seq x y z
N MET A 1 -41.08 -50.84 -46.59
CA MET A 1 -39.81 -51.57 -46.45
C MET A 1 -38.83 -50.70 -45.66
N ALA A 2 -38.32 -51.24 -44.54
CA ALA A 2 -37.13 -50.83 -43.79
C ALA A 2 -37.04 -49.39 -43.27
N SER A 3 -36.36 -49.07 -42.16
CA SER A 3 -35.93 -49.78 -40.96
C SER A 3 -35.30 -48.68 -40.10
N LEU A 4 -35.74 -48.60 -38.84
CA LEU A 4 -35.04 -48.13 -37.65
C LEU A 4 -33.64 -47.48 -37.83
N ARG A 5 -33.48 -46.27 -37.28
CA ARG A 5 -32.28 -45.88 -36.53
C ARG A 5 -32.67 -44.98 -35.35
N SER A 6 -32.56 -45.57 -34.17
CA SER A 6 -32.57 -44.92 -32.87
C SER A 6 -31.32 -44.06 -32.68
N ALA A 7 -31.45 -42.88 -32.05
CA ALA A 7 -30.36 -42.20 -31.38
C ALA A 7 -30.89 -41.40 -30.17
N GLY A 8 -30.64 -41.94 -28.98
CA GLY A 8 -30.21 -41.21 -27.78
C GLY A 8 -31.11 -40.10 -27.22
N ALA A 9 -31.92 -40.44 -26.24
CA ALA A 9 -32.44 -39.49 -25.25
C ALA A 9 -31.30 -38.99 -24.35
N LEU A 10 -31.10 -37.67 -24.30
CA LEU A 10 -30.32 -37.02 -23.23
C LEU A 10 -31.23 -36.83 -22.01
N PRO A 11 -30.82 -37.26 -20.80
CA PRO A 11 -31.60 -37.01 -19.60
C PRO A 11 -31.60 -35.51 -19.30
N LYS A 12 -32.79 -34.89 -19.32
CA LYS A 12 -33.01 -33.58 -18.69
C LYS A 12 -32.71 -33.76 -17.20
N LEU A 13 -31.59 -33.21 -16.74
CA LEU A 13 -31.31 -33.03 -15.31
C LEU A 13 -32.49 -32.26 -14.71
N GLY A 14 -33.31 -32.98 -13.94
CA GLY A 14 -34.46 -32.44 -13.26
C GLY A 14 -34.03 -31.32 -12.32
N SER A 15 -34.61 -30.15 -12.49
CA SER A 15 -34.61 -29.13 -11.46
C SER A 15 -35.41 -29.68 -10.28
N THR A 16 -34.71 -30.09 -9.23
CA THR A 16 -35.32 -30.37 -7.94
C THR A 16 -35.80 -29.03 -7.36
N GLN A 17 -36.99 -28.59 -7.76
CA GLN A 17 -37.70 -27.56 -7.03
C GLN A 17 -38.27 -28.22 -5.77
N SER A 18 -37.55 -28.10 -4.65
CA SER A 18 -38.07 -28.47 -3.34
C SER A 18 -39.08 -27.41 -2.91
N THR A 19 -40.36 -27.76 -2.99
CA THR A 19 -41.45 -26.93 -2.45
C THR A 19 -41.56 -27.15 -0.95
N PHE A 20 -40.77 -26.41 -0.18
CA PHE A 20 -41.06 -26.23 1.25
C PHE A 20 -42.03 -25.06 1.38
N ARG A 21 -43.25 -25.38 1.82
CA ARG A 21 -44.35 -24.48 2.24
C ARG A 21 -44.14 -22.97 2.01
N GLY A 22 -44.71 -22.48 0.91
CA GLY A 22 -45.49 -21.23 0.97
C GLY A 22 -44.76 -19.89 0.87
N LEU A 23 -43.47 -19.83 0.56
CA LEU A 23 -42.81 -18.59 0.15
C LEU A 23 -41.93 -18.86 -1.07
N SER A 24 -42.41 -18.44 -2.24
CA SER A 24 -41.53 -18.25 -3.40
C SER A 24 -40.55 -17.13 -3.04
N ALA A 25 -39.38 -17.50 -2.54
CA ALA A 25 -38.26 -16.58 -2.48
C ALA A 25 -37.79 -16.36 -3.92
N ALA A 26 -38.46 -15.46 -4.63
CA ALA A 26 -37.91 -14.87 -5.83
C ALA A 26 -36.61 -14.18 -5.38
N PHE A 27 -35.49 -14.87 -5.56
CA PHE A 27 -34.16 -14.32 -5.38
C PHE A 27 -34.04 -13.13 -6.34
N GLN A 28 -34.37 -11.94 -5.86
CA GLN A 28 -34.07 -10.71 -6.55
C GLN A 28 -32.56 -10.70 -6.69
N ARG A 29 -32.08 -10.85 -7.93
CA ARG A 29 -30.69 -10.58 -8.25
C ARG A 29 -30.45 -9.11 -7.92
N VAL A 30 -29.94 -8.84 -6.74
CA VAL A 30 -29.40 -7.51 -6.42
C VAL A 30 -28.33 -7.26 -7.46
N SER A 31 -28.58 -6.34 -8.37
CA SER A 31 -27.56 -5.81 -9.25
C SER A 31 -26.56 -5.10 -8.34
N ILE A 32 -25.50 -5.79 -7.96
CA ILE A 32 -24.33 -5.16 -7.36
C ILE A 32 -23.79 -4.26 -8.47
N SER A 33 -24.23 -3.00 -8.50
CA SER A 33 -23.59 -1.97 -9.29
C SER A 33 -22.14 -1.99 -8.83
N SER A 34 -21.26 -2.52 -9.68
CA SER A 34 -19.84 -2.53 -9.38
C SER A 34 -19.47 -1.10 -8.97
N PRO A 35 -18.85 -0.89 -7.79
CA PRO A 35 -18.41 0.44 -7.41
C PRO A 35 -17.60 1.00 -8.59
N PRO A 36 -17.77 2.28 -8.94
CA PRO A 36 -17.01 2.86 -10.05
C PRO A 36 -15.54 2.58 -9.77
N GLN A 37 -14.91 1.76 -10.62
CA GLN A 37 -13.51 1.41 -10.53
C GLN A 37 -12.75 2.73 -10.39
N LEU A 38 -12.12 2.96 -9.23
CA LEU A 38 -11.37 4.17 -8.95
C LEU A 38 -10.39 4.36 -10.10
N ARG A 39 -10.63 5.40 -10.89
CA ARG A 39 -9.93 5.63 -12.14
C ARG A 39 -8.49 5.98 -11.79
N HIS A 40 -7.64 4.96 -11.91
CA HIS A 40 -6.18 4.98 -11.83
C HIS A 40 -5.62 5.15 -10.41
N GLN A 41 -5.21 4.03 -9.81
CA GLN A 41 -4.22 4.06 -8.74
C GLN A 41 -2.92 4.60 -9.35
N LEU A 42 -2.47 5.78 -8.92
CA LEU A 42 -1.16 6.27 -9.29
C LEU A 42 -0.12 5.48 -8.50
N ASN A 43 0.50 4.50 -9.16
CA ASN A 43 1.71 3.87 -8.65
C ASN A 43 2.79 4.93 -8.63
N ILE A 44 3.37 5.21 -7.46
CA ILE A 44 4.48 6.16 -7.31
C ILE A 44 5.73 5.49 -7.89
N THR A 45 5.85 5.62 -9.21
CA THR A 45 6.99 5.18 -10.00
C THR A 45 7.93 6.37 -10.17
N ALA A 46 9.23 6.13 -10.34
CA ALA A 46 10.24 7.14 -10.65
C ALA A 46 10.03 7.77 -12.05
N SER A 47 8.92 8.48 -12.23
CA SER A 47 8.48 9.15 -13.44
C SER A 47 8.38 10.65 -13.20
N ARG A 48 8.46 11.47 -14.26
CA ARG A 48 8.28 12.93 -14.18
C ARG A 48 6.79 13.30 -14.14
N VAL A 49 6.10 12.80 -13.13
CA VAL A 49 4.67 13.03 -12.88
C VAL A 49 4.49 13.48 -11.43
N CYS A 50 3.51 14.35 -11.18
CA CYS A 50 3.14 14.71 -9.80
C CYS A 50 2.30 13.61 -9.16
N ASP A 51 2.69 13.17 -7.96
CA ASP A 51 2.03 12.06 -7.26
C ASP A 51 0.54 12.36 -6.98
N LEU A 52 0.20 13.55 -6.47
CA LEU A 52 -1.18 13.87 -6.08
C LEU A 52 -2.09 14.26 -7.25
N THR A 53 -1.56 14.94 -8.27
CA THR A 53 -2.40 15.55 -9.34
C THR A 53 -2.25 14.86 -10.69
N GLY A 54 -1.30 13.93 -10.85
CA GLY A 54 -1.04 13.26 -12.12
C GLY A 54 -0.51 14.18 -13.22
N LYS A 55 -0.09 15.41 -12.90
CA LYS A 55 0.43 16.35 -13.91
C LYS A 55 1.70 15.80 -14.56
N LYS A 56 1.67 15.70 -15.88
CA LYS A 56 2.74 15.19 -16.74
C LYS A 56 3.24 16.29 -17.68
N ALA A 57 4.33 16.01 -18.39
CA ALA A 57 4.87 16.90 -19.40
C ALA A 57 3.84 17.16 -20.51
N ASN A 58 3.82 18.39 -21.01
CA ASN A 58 3.03 18.79 -22.17
C ASN A 58 3.92 18.83 -23.43
N ASN A 59 3.38 18.41 -24.57
CA ASN A 59 4.03 18.56 -25.87
C ASN A 59 3.83 20.00 -26.35
N GLY A 60 4.93 20.73 -26.58
CA GLY A 60 4.90 22.10 -27.07
C GLY A 60 5.93 22.36 -28.16
N TYR A 61 6.01 23.62 -28.57
CA TYR A 61 6.98 24.10 -29.55
C TYR A 61 7.77 25.29 -28.98
N ASN A 62 9.04 25.39 -29.37
CA ASN A 62 9.80 26.62 -29.32
C ASN A 62 9.70 27.29 -30.70
N VAL A 63 9.14 28.49 -30.75
CA VAL A 63 8.92 29.24 -32.00
C VAL A 63 10.00 30.32 -32.10
N THR A 64 10.80 30.27 -33.16
CA THR A 64 11.83 31.30 -33.41
C THR A 64 11.20 32.58 -33.94
N PHE A 65 11.97 33.68 -33.98
CA PHE A 65 11.56 34.94 -34.59
C PHE A 65 11.07 34.76 -36.04
N SER A 66 11.75 33.90 -36.81
CA SER A 66 11.37 33.48 -38.17
C SER A 66 10.20 32.47 -38.24
N HIS A 67 9.45 32.28 -37.15
CA HIS A 67 8.30 31.37 -37.05
C HIS A 67 8.59 29.88 -37.29
N LYS A 68 9.86 29.46 -37.23
CA LYS A 68 10.22 28.02 -37.28
C LYS A 68 9.85 27.35 -35.96
N ARG A 69 9.14 26.22 -36.04
CA ARG A 69 8.60 25.49 -34.88
C ARG A 69 9.45 24.28 -34.54
N ASN A 70 10.17 24.33 -33.43
CA ASN A 70 10.98 23.22 -32.93
C ASN A 70 10.23 22.51 -31.79
N ARG A 71 10.10 21.18 -31.85
CA ARG A 71 9.39 20.40 -30.81
C ARG A 71 10.14 20.50 -29.47
N LYS A 72 9.40 20.72 -28.37
CA LYS A 72 9.94 20.76 -27.01
C LYS A 72 8.93 20.15 -26.02
N LEU A 73 9.44 19.42 -25.03
CA LEU A 73 8.64 18.98 -23.88
C LEU A 73 8.62 20.04 -22.78
N GLN A 74 7.44 20.50 -22.39
CA GLN A 74 7.23 21.41 -21.27
C GLN A 74 7.04 20.58 -20.00
N GLN A 75 8.07 20.58 -19.14
CA GLN A 75 8.05 19.78 -17.92
C GLN A 75 7.23 20.46 -16.80
N PRO A 76 6.52 19.69 -15.97
CA PRO A 76 5.93 20.23 -14.74
C PRO A 76 7.05 20.63 -13.76
N ASN A 77 6.82 21.71 -12.99
CA ASN A 77 7.70 22.11 -11.90
C ASN A 77 7.50 21.17 -10.71
N LEU A 78 8.22 20.04 -10.72
CA LEU A 78 8.20 18.99 -9.69
C LEU A 78 9.28 19.25 -8.64
N GLN A 79 8.93 19.03 -7.38
CA GLN A 79 9.77 19.24 -6.22
C GLN A 79 9.59 18.07 -5.26
N ASP A 80 10.68 17.52 -4.75
CA ASP A 80 10.64 16.50 -3.70
C ASP A 80 10.52 17.21 -2.35
N LYS A 81 9.35 17.10 -1.71
CA LYS A 81 9.02 17.84 -0.49
C LYS A 81 8.42 16.92 0.56
N LYS A 82 8.64 17.30 1.82
CA LYS A 82 8.01 16.69 2.98
C LYS A 82 6.75 17.46 3.31
N VAL A 83 5.62 16.77 3.37
CA VAL A 83 4.32 17.34 3.74
C VAL A 83 3.89 16.74 5.06
N TYR A 84 3.49 17.59 6.01
CA TYR A 84 2.97 17.13 7.29
C TYR A 84 1.59 16.52 7.13
N TRP A 85 1.39 15.32 7.69
CA TRP A 85 0.10 14.65 7.74
C TRP A 85 -0.42 14.59 9.18
N PRO A 86 -1.48 15.35 9.52
CA PRO A 86 -1.93 15.49 10.91
C PRO A 86 -2.49 14.19 11.49
N GLU A 87 -3.24 13.41 10.71
CA GLU A 87 -3.86 12.15 11.18
C GLU A 87 -2.80 11.09 11.55
N GLY A 88 -1.72 11.02 10.77
CA GLY A 88 -0.60 10.12 11.09
C GLY A 88 0.40 10.67 12.09
N LYS A 89 0.38 11.99 12.36
CA LYS A 89 1.43 12.72 13.09
C LYS A 89 2.83 12.43 12.53
N ARG A 90 2.99 12.55 11.22
CA ARG A 90 4.25 12.26 10.50
C ARG A 90 4.40 13.10 9.23
N TRP A 91 5.62 13.27 8.79
CA TRP A 91 5.98 13.92 7.54
C TRP A 91 6.07 12.89 6.43
N VAL A 92 5.35 13.08 5.33
CA VAL A 92 5.36 12.17 4.18
C VAL A 92 6.22 12.78 3.06
N ARG A 93 7.15 12.00 2.50
CA ARG A 93 7.96 12.42 1.36
C ARG A 93 7.18 12.17 0.06
N LEU A 94 6.97 13.22 -0.72
CA LEU A 94 6.21 13.18 -1.98
C LEU A 94 6.91 13.99 -3.07
N LYS A 95 6.71 13.59 -4.33
CA LYS A 95 7.07 14.37 -5.51
C LYS A 95 5.87 15.20 -5.96
N LEU A 96 5.94 16.49 -5.66
CA LEU A 96 4.82 17.41 -5.80
C LEU A 96 5.07 18.46 -6.87
N CYS A 97 4.06 18.78 -7.65
CA CYS A 97 4.09 19.99 -8.46
C CYS A 97 3.77 21.21 -7.58
N THR A 98 4.28 22.38 -7.96
CA THR A 98 4.02 23.63 -7.22
C THR A 98 2.53 23.97 -7.08
N LYS A 99 1.71 23.59 -8.07
CA LYS A 99 0.26 23.73 -7.99
C LYS A 99 -0.36 22.79 -6.95
N ALA A 100 0.17 21.56 -6.81
CA ALA A 100 -0.31 20.62 -5.80
C ALA A 100 0.00 21.12 -4.39
N ILE A 101 1.17 21.73 -4.17
CA ILE A 101 1.52 22.36 -2.89
C ILE A 101 0.45 23.38 -2.49
N LYS A 102 0.13 24.32 -3.40
CA LYS A 102 -0.95 25.30 -3.16
C LYS A 102 -2.32 24.67 -2.91
N THR A 103 -2.61 23.51 -3.51
CA THR A 103 -3.88 22.81 -3.32
C THR A 103 -3.92 22.06 -1.98
N ILE A 104 -2.79 21.51 -1.53
CA ILE A 104 -2.66 20.88 -0.22
C ILE A 104 -2.99 21.90 0.87
N ASP A 105 -2.46 23.13 0.76
CA ASP A 105 -2.73 24.20 1.73
C ASP A 105 -4.22 24.58 1.81
N LYS A 106 -4.95 24.41 0.70
CA LYS A 106 -6.38 24.77 0.59
C LYS A 106 -7.33 23.65 1.00
N ARG A 107 -7.03 22.40 0.62
CA ARG A 107 -7.95 21.26 0.74
C ARG A 107 -7.50 20.22 1.77
N GLY A 108 -6.22 20.27 2.15
CA GLY A 108 -5.57 19.26 2.97
C GLY A 108 -5.03 18.07 2.16
N LEU A 109 -4.05 17.38 2.76
CA LEU A 109 -3.37 16.24 2.14
C LEU A 109 -4.28 15.00 2.04
N SER A 110 -5.05 14.69 3.09
CA SER A 110 -5.87 13.47 3.16
C SER A 110 -6.91 13.40 2.03
N VAL A 111 -7.57 14.51 1.74
CA VAL A 111 -8.57 14.61 0.66
C VAL A 111 -7.92 14.35 -0.70
N MET A 112 -6.80 15.01 -0.98
CA MET A 112 -6.09 14.84 -2.25
C MET A 112 -5.53 13.42 -2.42
N ALA A 113 -4.99 12.83 -1.35
CA ALA A 113 -4.47 11.46 -1.40
C ALA A 113 -5.58 10.44 -1.69
N LYS A 114 -6.78 10.63 -1.11
CA LYS A 114 -7.95 9.80 -1.39
C LYS A 114 -8.39 9.91 -2.85
N GLU A 115 -8.42 11.11 -3.41
CA GLU A 115 -8.74 11.34 -4.82
C GLU A 115 -7.72 10.70 -5.76
N ALA A 116 -6.44 10.77 -5.42
CA ALA A 116 -5.35 10.16 -6.18
C ALA A 116 -5.24 8.63 -5.99
N GLY A 117 -6.00 8.05 -5.05
CA GLY A 117 -5.93 6.62 -4.71
C GLY A 117 -4.62 6.20 -4.03
N ILE A 118 -3.95 7.12 -3.35
CA ILE A 118 -2.63 6.88 -2.73
C ILE A 118 -2.80 6.52 -1.26
N ASN A 119 -2.17 5.42 -0.84
CA ASN A 119 -2.12 5.05 0.55
C ASN A 119 -0.93 5.71 1.26
N LEU A 120 -1.22 6.70 2.11
CA LEU A 120 -0.21 7.46 2.86
C LEU A 120 0.60 6.63 3.87
N TRP A 121 0.12 5.45 4.29
CA TRP A 121 0.83 4.56 5.22
C TRP A 121 1.97 3.77 4.58
N LYS A 122 1.94 3.61 3.25
CA LYS A 122 2.96 2.85 2.52
C LYS A 122 4.11 3.72 2.03
N LEU A 123 4.00 5.03 2.20
CA LEU A 123 4.97 6.00 1.70
C LEU A 123 6.16 6.17 2.63
N PRO A 124 7.35 6.54 2.11
CA PRO A 124 8.46 6.97 2.94
C PRO A 124 8.05 8.15 3.81
N PHE A 125 8.26 8.04 5.12
CA PHE A 125 7.87 9.05 6.09
C PHE A 125 8.96 9.29 7.13
N GLU A 126 8.89 10.44 7.78
CA GLU A 126 9.62 10.75 8.99
C GLU A 126 8.60 10.96 10.12
N ASP A 127 8.77 10.26 11.24
CA ASP A 127 7.89 10.40 12.39
C ASP A 127 8.00 11.78 13.02
N ALA A 128 6.87 12.39 13.39
CA ALA A 128 6.86 13.67 14.10
C ALA A 128 6.54 13.50 15.61
N ARG A 129 6.32 12.27 16.08
CA ARG A 129 5.98 11.99 17.49
C ARG A 129 7.26 11.86 18.30
N SER A 130 7.44 12.71 19.32
CA SER A 130 8.60 12.67 20.23
C SER A 130 8.74 11.31 20.92
N GLU A 131 7.63 10.78 21.46
CA GLU A 131 7.56 9.49 22.15
C GLU A 131 8.18 8.34 21.34
N ARG A 132 7.91 8.32 20.03
CA ARG A 132 8.40 7.26 19.15
C ARG A 132 9.88 7.43 18.85
N THR A 133 10.34 8.66 18.67
CA THR A 133 11.77 8.95 18.48
C THR A 133 12.57 8.58 19.72
N GLU A 134 12.08 8.91 20.92
CA GLU A 134 12.67 8.50 22.20
C GLU A 134 12.65 6.98 22.37
N TRP A 135 11.56 6.32 21.97
CA TRP A 135 11.49 4.86 21.97
C TRP A 135 12.53 4.23 21.04
N LEU A 136 12.70 4.77 19.83
CA LEU A 136 13.72 4.29 18.89
C LEU A 136 15.14 4.53 19.41
N ALA A 137 15.39 5.63 20.12
CA ALA A 137 16.68 5.89 20.75
C ALA A 137 16.97 4.91 21.90
N THR A 138 15.96 4.61 22.73
CA THR A 138 16.10 3.61 23.81
C THR A 138 16.17 2.17 23.29
N HIS A 139 15.62 1.90 22.12
CA HIS A 139 15.54 0.58 21.49
C HIS A 139 16.37 0.47 20.21
N GLU A 140 17.49 1.21 20.10
CA GLU A 140 18.30 1.30 18.87
C GLU A 140 18.67 -0.07 18.29
N HIS A 141 19.06 -1.02 19.17
CA HIS A 141 19.47 -2.36 18.76
C HIS A 141 18.32 -3.35 18.64
N ASN A 142 17.10 -3.02 19.05
CA ASN A 142 15.99 -3.98 19.13
C ASN A 142 15.00 -3.76 17.98
N PRO A 143 14.92 -4.68 17.00
CA PRO A 143 13.93 -4.58 15.94
C PRO A 143 12.51 -4.74 16.51
N PRO A 144 11.53 -3.95 16.02
CA PRO A 144 10.13 -4.13 16.41
C PRO A 144 9.63 -5.46 15.83
N MET A 145 9.63 -6.50 16.66
CA MET A 145 9.10 -7.82 16.31
C MET A 145 7.66 -7.98 16.77
N ALA A 146 6.91 -8.82 16.05
CA ALA A 146 5.61 -9.27 16.53
C ALA A 146 5.79 -10.03 17.87
N LYS A 147 4.76 -9.97 18.72
CA LYS A 147 4.73 -10.73 19.97
C LYS A 147 4.85 -12.22 19.67
N ASP A 148 5.86 -12.88 20.25
CA ASP A 148 5.99 -14.34 20.15
C ASP A 148 4.88 -15.03 20.98
N PRO A 149 3.92 -15.71 20.33
CA PRO A 149 2.84 -16.38 21.03
C PRO A 149 3.32 -17.62 21.79
N ARG A 150 4.50 -18.18 21.45
CA ARG A 150 5.05 -19.41 22.05
C ARG A 150 6.06 -19.14 23.15
N LYS A 151 6.22 -17.88 23.56
CA LYS A 151 7.15 -17.50 24.63
C LYS A 151 6.78 -18.23 25.93
N MET A 152 7.70 -19.05 26.45
CA MET A 152 7.54 -19.69 27.75
C MET A 152 7.38 -18.62 28.84
N LYS A 153 6.40 -18.80 29.74
CA LYS A 153 6.04 -17.81 30.77
C LYS A 153 6.78 -18.00 32.10
N ASN A 154 7.48 -19.12 32.28
CA ASN A 154 8.19 -19.43 33.54
C ASN A 154 9.63 -18.88 33.49
N PRO A 155 9.99 -17.89 34.33
CA PRO A 155 11.31 -17.26 34.32
C PRO A 155 12.42 -18.15 34.87
N GLU A 156 12.16 -18.97 35.89
CA GLU A 156 13.14 -19.87 36.51
C GLU A 156 13.64 -20.93 35.51
N ARG A 157 12.71 -21.51 34.74
CA ARG A 157 13.04 -22.48 33.69
C ARG A 157 13.84 -21.87 32.54
N LEU A 158 13.62 -20.59 32.24
CA LEU A 158 14.39 -19.87 31.22
C LEU A 158 15.81 -19.59 31.70
N ALA A 159 15.97 -19.13 32.95
CA ALA A 159 17.27 -18.87 33.56
C ALA A 159 18.10 -20.16 33.73
N ALA A 160 17.46 -21.29 34.04
CA ALA A 160 18.11 -22.59 34.17
C ALA A 160 18.47 -23.26 32.83
N SER A 161 17.96 -22.74 31.69
CA SER A 161 18.22 -23.33 30.38
C SER A 161 19.67 -23.09 29.95
N LYS A 162 20.38 -24.17 29.62
CA LYS A 162 21.75 -24.11 29.06
C LYS A 162 21.80 -23.58 27.62
N LYS A 163 20.65 -23.43 26.96
CA LYS A 163 20.54 -22.94 25.58
C LYS A 163 20.41 -21.41 25.60
N THR A 164 21.39 -20.71 25.03
CA THR A 164 21.28 -19.26 24.77
C THR A 164 20.46 -19.05 23.49
N PRO A 165 19.28 -18.42 23.57
CA PRO A 165 18.45 -18.19 22.41
C PRO A 165 19.09 -17.17 21.46
N LEU A 166 18.74 -17.26 20.18
CA LEU A 166 19.08 -16.26 19.19
C LEU A 166 18.09 -15.10 19.32
N VAL A 167 18.61 -13.90 19.56
CA VAL A 167 17.85 -12.65 19.64
C VAL A 167 18.14 -11.83 18.40
N ALA A 168 17.09 -11.32 17.76
CA ALA A 168 17.23 -10.40 16.65
C ALA A 168 17.72 -9.05 17.17
N ARG A 169 18.80 -8.53 16.62
CA ARG A 169 19.33 -7.19 16.89
C ARG A 169 19.63 -6.44 15.60
N TYR A 170 19.56 -5.11 15.62
CA TYR A 170 20.05 -4.27 14.54
C TYR A 170 21.59 -4.16 14.63
N LEU A 171 22.27 -4.59 13.57
CA LEU A 171 23.68 -4.35 13.31
C LEU A 171 23.79 -3.58 11.99
N SER A 172 24.27 -2.33 12.06
CA SER A 172 24.43 -1.45 10.89
C SER A 172 23.17 -1.35 10.00
N GLY A 173 21.98 -1.33 10.62
CA GLY A 173 20.69 -1.23 9.94
C GLY A 173 20.14 -2.54 9.34
N LYS A 174 20.84 -3.68 9.50
CA LYS A 174 20.36 -5.02 9.13
C LYS A 174 19.96 -5.80 10.38
N VAL A 175 18.93 -6.64 10.27
CA VAL A 175 18.51 -7.54 11.35
C VAL A 175 19.44 -8.76 11.34
N VAL A 176 20.17 -8.96 12.43
CA VAL A 176 21.07 -10.11 12.63
C VAL A 176 20.61 -10.87 13.87
N TYR A 177 20.70 -12.19 13.82
CA TYR A 177 20.37 -13.06 14.95
C TYR A 177 21.65 -13.41 15.71
N ILE A 178 21.74 -12.95 16.95
CA ILE A 178 22.91 -13.07 17.80
C ILE A 178 22.53 -13.86 19.05
N ARG A 179 23.44 -14.67 19.59
CA ARG A 179 23.16 -15.39 20.84
C ARG A 179 23.05 -14.38 21.99
N GLU A 180 22.07 -14.57 22.87
CA GLU A 180 21.88 -13.72 24.03
C GLU A 180 23.15 -13.73 24.92
N GLY A 181 23.79 -12.56 25.08
CA GLY A 181 24.99 -12.37 25.90
C GLY A 181 26.33 -12.25 25.17
N SER A 182 26.41 -12.39 23.84
CA SER A 182 27.62 -12.05 23.09
C SER A 182 27.69 -10.54 22.80
N ASP A 183 28.84 -9.92 23.05
CA ASP A 183 29.04 -8.48 22.92
C ASP A 183 28.93 -8.03 21.46
N LEU A 184 28.13 -6.98 21.24
CA LEU A 184 27.88 -6.42 19.90
C LEU A 184 29.12 -5.78 19.27
N SER A 185 30.14 -5.48 20.07
CA SER A 185 31.39 -4.84 19.65
C SER A 185 32.44 -5.81 19.09
N GLU A 186 32.20 -7.12 19.19
CA GLU A 186 33.15 -8.16 18.75
C GLU A 186 32.90 -8.68 17.32
N LEU A 187 31.93 -8.10 16.61
CA LEU A 187 31.51 -8.47 15.24
C LEU A 187 31.54 -7.26 14.30
#